data_AF-K9X8B7-F1
#
_entry.id   AF-K9X8B7-F1
#
_cell.length_a   1.000
_cell.length_b   1.000
_cell.length_c   1.000
_cell.angle_alpha   90.00
_cell.angle_beta   90.00
_cell.angle_gamma   90.00
#
_symmetry.space_group_name_H-M   'P 1'
#
loop_
_entity.id
_entity.type
_entity.pdbx_description
1 polymer ?
#
loop_
_entity_poly.entity_id
_entity_poly.type
_entity_poly.pdbx_seq_one_letter_code
_entity_poly.pdbx_strand_id
1 'polypeptide(L)'
;MILIIKERATLKQVEEMLQTLEVDIKIAVDVEKGILAGGGQQHAECEAALLKDGSKQKDIWGADWIPFTQKMAYELIINIRQASK
;
A
#
# COMPACT_ATOMS: atom_id res chain seq x y z
N MET A 1 5.10 -7.10 -8.59
CA MET A 1 6.41 -6.66 -8.04
C MET A 1 6.10 -5.57 -7.04
N ILE A 2 6.64 -5.63 -5.83
CA ILE A 2 6.33 -4.63 -4.79
C ILE A 2 7.36 -3.51 -4.84
N LEU A 3 6.88 -2.28 -5.00
CA LEU A 3 7.71 -1.07 -4.97
C LEU A 3 7.46 -0.32 -3.67
N ILE A 4 8.53 0.15 -3.03
CA ILE A 4 8.46 1.11 -1.92
C ILE A 4 8.70 2.50 -2.48
N ILE A 5 7.73 3.38 -2.29
CA ILE A 5 7.70 4.75 -2.80
C ILE A 5 7.89 5.69 -1.61
N LYS A 6 9.03 6.39 -1.59
CA LYS A 6 9.42 7.31 -0.51
C LYS A 6 9.22 8.79 -0.86
N GLU A 7 8.94 9.07 -2.14
CA GLU A 7 8.68 10.40 -2.68
C GLU A 7 7.46 10.32 -3.61
N ARG A 8 7.12 11.41 -4.30
CA ARG A 8 6.00 11.40 -5.25
C ARG A 8 6.22 10.32 -6.34
N ALA A 9 5.27 9.40 -6.46
CA ALA A 9 5.32 8.33 -7.45
C ALA A 9 5.40 8.90 -8.88
N THR A 10 6.27 8.30 -9.69
CA THR A 10 6.32 8.54 -11.13
C THR A 10 5.24 7.73 -11.86
N LEU A 11 4.85 8.17 -13.06
CA LEU A 11 3.90 7.41 -13.90
C LEU A 11 4.38 5.98 -14.16
N LYS A 12 5.68 5.81 -14.44
CA LYS A 12 6.28 4.49 -14.66
C LYS A 12 6.13 3.58 -13.44
N GLN A 13 6.35 4.08 -12.23
CA GLN A 13 6.16 3.29 -11.00
C GLN A 13 4.69 2.90 -10.80
N VAL A 14 3.75 3.80 -11.14
CA VAL A 14 2.32 3.51 -11.08
C VAL A 14 1.95 2.42 -12.10
N GLU A 15 2.46 2.51 -13.33
CA GLU A 15 2.27 1.50 -14.38
C GLU A 15 2.86 0.14 -13.97
N GLU A 16 4.07 0.12 -13.40
CA GLU A 16 4.71 -1.10 -12.89
C GLU A 16 3.90 -1.77 -11.78
N MET A 17 3.35 -0.98 -10.84
CA MET A 17 2.49 -1.51 -9.80
C MET A 17 1.16 -2.05 -10.35
N LEU A 18 0.60 -1.40 -11.37
CA LEU A 18 -0.66 -1.81 -12.02
C LEU A 18 -0.57 -3.14 -12.75
N GLN A 19 0.60 -3.56 -13.23
CA GLN A 19 0.78 -4.84 -13.93
C GLN A 19 0.35 -6.07 -13.13
N THR A 20 0.18 -5.94 -11.81
CA THR A 20 -0.19 -7.06 -10.93
C THR A 20 -1.68 -7.43 -11.03
N LEU A 21 -2.58 -6.44 -11.05
CA LEU A 21 -4.04 -6.66 -11.06
C LEU A 21 -4.76 -5.92 -12.19
N GLU A 22 -4.09 -5.00 -12.88
CA GLU A 22 -4.56 -4.18 -14.00
C GLU A 22 -5.75 -3.23 -13.71
N VAL A 23 -6.49 -3.44 -12.62
CA VAL A 23 -7.70 -2.68 -12.26
C VAL A 23 -7.46 -1.66 -11.15
N ASP A 24 -6.75 -2.07 -10.11
CA ASP A 24 -6.40 -1.26 -8.96
C ASP A 24 -5.01 -1.66 -8.45
N ILE A 25 -4.45 -0.82 -7.60
CA ILE A 25 -3.17 -1.09 -6.96
C ILE A 25 -3.45 -1.30 -5.48
N LYS A 26 -3.19 -2.52 -5.00
CA LYS A 26 -3.14 -2.79 -3.56
C LYS A 26 -1.95 -2.05 -2.99
N ILE A 27 -2.17 -1.22 -1.97
CA ILE A 27 -1.11 -0.49 -1.28
C ILE A 27 -1.18 -0.66 0.24
N ALA A 28 -0.02 -0.53 0.88
CA ALA A 28 0.10 -0.27 2.30
C ALA A 28 0.86 1.04 2.48
N VAL A 29 0.45 1.87 3.43
CA VAL A 29 1.01 3.20 3.69
C VAL A 29 1.51 3.25 5.13
N ASP A 30 2.74 3.67 5.35
CA ASP A 30 3.21 4.10 6.68
C ASP A 30 2.86 5.59 6.83
N VAL A 31 1.86 5.88 7.67
CA VAL A 31 1.34 7.25 7.83
C VAL A 31 2.26 8.15 8.64
N GLU A 32 3.15 7.59 9.47
CA GLU A 32 4.13 8.36 10.24
C GLU A 32 5.33 8.76 9.39
N LYS A 33 5.75 7.88 8.47
CA LYS A 33 6.88 8.14 7.57
C LYS A 33 6.48 8.82 6.26
N GLY A 34 5.19 8.80 5.90
CA GLY A 34 4.71 9.35 4.63
C GLY A 34 5.20 8.56 3.40
N ILE A 35 5.37 7.24 3.55
CA ILE A 35 5.82 6.34 2.47
C ILE A 35 4.76 5.26 2.21
N LEU A 36 4.79 4.64 1.03
CA LEU A 36 3.91 3.52 0.72
C LEU A 36 4.65 2.38 0.04
N ALA A 37 4.09 1.17 0.14
CA ALA A 37 4.41 0.03 -0.71
C ALA A 37 3.19 -0.34 -1.56
N GLY A 38 3.41 -0.72 -2.82
CA GLY A 38 2.32 -1.11 -3.72
C GLY A 38 2.75 -2.10 -4.79
N GLY A 39 1.76 -2.71 -5.47
CA GLY A 39 2.00 -3.70 -6.54
C GLY A 39 2.09 -5.15 -6.06
N GLY A 40 1.58 -5.44 -4.86
CA GLY A 40 1.31 -6.81 -4.39
C GLY A 40 -0.07 -7.30 -4.86
N GLN A 41 -0.31 -8.61 -4.82
CA GLN A 41 -1.65 -9.17 -5.08
C GLN A 41 -2.59 -8.89 -3.90
N GLN A 42 -2.02 -8.77 -2.69
CA GLN A 42 -2.73 -8.46 -1.45
C GLN A 42 -2.05 -7.32 -0.70
N HIS A 43 -2.85 -6.58 0.10
CA HIS A 43 -2.34 -5.55 1.01
C HIS A 43 -1.29 -6.06 2.00
N ALA A 44 -1.43 -7.33 2.45
CA ALA A 44 -0.53 -7.96 3.41
C ALA A 44 0.90 -8.10 2.87
N GLU A 45 1.06 -8.28 1.56
CA GLU A 45 2.39 -8.33 0.93
C GLU A 45 3.06 -6.94 0.96
N CYS A 46 2.29 -5.88 0.70
CA CYS A 46 2.76 -4.50 0.76
C CYS A 46 3.12 -4.10 2.20
N GLU A 47 2.30 -4.49 3.17
CA GLU A 47 2.58 -4.32 4.59
C GLU A 47 3.88 -5.04 4.99
N ALA A 48 4.06 -6.30 4.58
CA ALA A 48 5.28 -7.05 4.84
C ALA A 48 6.53 -6.35 4.27
N ALA A 49 6.41 -5.72 3.09
CA ALA A 49 7.50 -4.94 2.51
C ALA A 49 7.83 -3.69 3.37
N LEU A 50 6.82 -2.96 3.85
CA LEU A 50 7.03 -1.81 4.73
C LEU A 50 7.60 -2.21 6.10
N LEU A 51 7.15 -3.32 6.69
CA LEU A 51 7.72 -3.87 7.91
C LEU A 51 9.21 -4.21 7.74
N LYS A 52 9.57 -4.82 6.61
CA LYS A 52 10.96 -5.13 6.25
C LYS A 52 11.81 -3.86 6.05
N ASP A 53 11.22 -2.77 5.57
CA ASP A 53 11.85 -1.43 5.48
C ASP A 53 11.83 -0.66 6.83
N GLY A 54 11.44 -1.33 7.92
CA GLY A 54 11.52 -0.81 9.29
C GLY A 54 10.33 0.02 9.72
N SER A 55 9.19 -0.08 9.04
CA SER A 55 7.92 0.54 9.46
C SER A 55 7.33 -0.23 10.65
N LYS A 56 6.48 0.43 11.43
CA LYS A 56 5.81 -0.22 12.57
C LYS A 56 4.40 -0.62 12.17
N GLN A 57 3.99 -1.84 12.52
CA GLN A 57 2.65 -2.37 12.23
C GLN A 57 1.51 -1.42 12.60
N LYS A 58 1.62 -0.71 13.74
CA LYS A 58 0.60 0.26 14.20
C LYS A 58 0.45 1.49 13.30
N ASP A 59 1.47 1.79 12.50
CA ASP A 59 1.56 2.97 11.65
C ASP A 59 1.24 2.61 10.17
N ILE A 60 1.06 1.32 9.86
CA ILE A 60 0.74 0.85 8.51
C ILE A 60 -0.78 0.76 8.32
N TRP A 61 -1.28 1.27 7.19
CA TRP A 61 -2.68 1.19 6.78
C TRP A 61 -2.76 0.75 5.32
N GLY A 62 -3.63 -0.22 5.03
CA GLY A 62 -3.93 -0.65 3.68
C GLY A 62 -4.90 0.28 2.97
N ALA A 63 -4.76 0.37 1.65
CA ALA A 63 -5.72 1.01 0.77
C ALA A 63 -5.62 0.45 -0.66
N ASP A 64 -6.66 0.68 -1.46
CA ASP A 64 -6.65 0.51 -2.91
C ASP A 64 -6.52 1.87 -3.58
N TRP A 65 -5.58 2.00 -4.53
CA TRP A 65 -5.56 3.12 -5.47
C TRP A 65 -6.21 2.69 -6.79
N ILE A 66 -7.20 3.46 -7.24
CA ILE A 66 -7.95 3.21 -8.48
C ILE A 66 -7.57 4.27 -9.51
N PRO A 67 -6.61 4.02 -10.42
CA PRO A 67 -6.04 5.04 -11.30
C PRO A 67 -7.07 5.68 -12.24
N PHE A 68 -8.05 4.91 -12.73
CA PHE A 68 -9.07 5.40 -13.65
C PHE A 68 -9.95 6.50 -13.02
N THR A 69 -10.21 6.41 -11.72
CA THR A 69 -11.05 7.38 -11.00
C THR A 69 -10.25 8.33 -10.12
N GLN A 70 -8.95 8.08 -9.95
CA GLN A 70 -8.06 8.76 -9.00
C GLN A 70 -8.64 8.76 -7.56
N LYS A 71 -9.29 7.67 -7.18
CA LYS A 71 -9.87 7.49 -5.84
C LYS A 71 -9.09 6.46 -5.04
N MET A 72 -9.18 6.63 -3.72
CA MET A 72 -8.67 5.71 -2.73
C MET A 72 -9.83 5.00 -2.04
N ALA A 73 -9.75 3.68 -1.86
CA ALA A 73 -10.61 2.93 -0.95
C ALA A 73 -9.79 2.39 0.22
N TYR A 74 -10.28 2.50 1.44
CA TYR A 74 -9.49 2.21 2.67
C TYR A 74 -10.27 1.40 3.72
N GLU A 75 -11.45 0.90 3.36
CA GLU A 75 -12.29 0.04 4.20
C GLU A 75 -11.85 -1.43 4.03
N LEU A 76 -10.69 -1.78 4.59
CA LEU A 76 -10.02 -3.05 4.32
C LEU A 76 -9.80 -3.87 5.59
N ILE A 77 -9.81 -5.21 5.45
CA ILE A 77 -9.59 -6.15 6.57
C ILE A 77 -8.23 -5.90 7.25
N ILE A 78 -7.19 -5.58 6.48
CA ILE A 78 -5.85 -5.27 7.01
C ILE A 78 -5.85 -4.04 7.92
N ASN A 79 -6.89 -3.20 7.91
CA ASN A 79 -7.02 -2.04 8.79
C ASN A 79 -7.72 -2.36 10.11
N ILE A 80 -8.28 -3.56 10.25
CA ILE A 80 -8.87 -4.01 11.51
C ILE A 80 -7.72 -4.27 12.49
N ARG A 81 -7.81 -3.63 13.66
CA ARG A 81 -6.84 -3.77 14.75
C ARG A 81 -7.50 -4.56 15.87
N GLN A 82 -6.78 -5.53 16.42
CA GLN A 82 -7.22 -6.12 17.69
C GLN A 82 -7.12 -5.03 18.76
N ALA A 83 -8.21 -4.81 19.49
CA ALA A 83 -8.13 -3.99 20.69
C ALA A 83 -7.17 -4.69 21.67
N SER A 84 -6.08 -4.02 22.03
CA SER A 84 -5.23 -4.47 23.12
C SER A 84 -6.09 -4.55 24.38
N LYS A 85 -6.09 -5.70 25.06
CA LYS A 85 -6.64 -5.79 26.42
C LYS A 85 -5.77 -5.01 27.39
#